data_AF-A0A0E9S5N7-F1
#
_entry.id   AF-A0A0E9S5N7-F1
#
_cell.length_a   1.000
_cell.length_b   1.000
_cell.length_c   1.000
_cell.angle_alpha   90.00
_cell.angle_beta   90.00
_cell.angle_gamma   90.00
#
_symmetry.space_group_name_H-M   'P 1'
#
loop_
_entity.id
_entity.type
_entity.pdbx_description
1 polymer ?
#
loop_
_entity_poly.entity_id
_entity_poly.type
_entity_poly.pdbx_seq_one_letter_code
_entity_poly.pdbx_strand_id
1 'polypeptide(L)' 'MNRRYYENYVAKRIPGKQAVVVMACENQHMGEEMILEPGLVMIFAHGVEVIL' A
#
# COMPACT_ATOMS: atom_id res chain seq x y z
N MET A 1 11.16 -12.07 -2.45
CA MET A 1 10.14 -13.03 -2.01
C MET A 1 8.73 -12.45 -2.18
N ASN A 2 8.40 -11.30 -1.58
CA ASN A 2 7.00 -10.80 -1.57
C ASN A 2 6.62 -9.80 -2.68
N ARG A 3 7.51 -9.52 -3.65
CA ARG A 3 7.29 -8.48 -4.66
C ARG A 3 5.96 -8.61 -5.40
N ARG A 4 5.60 -9.82 -5.83
CA ARG A 4 4.31 -10.09 -6.50
C ARG A 4 3.12 -9.99 -5.55
N TYR A 5 3.30 -10.28 -4.27
CA TYR A 5 2.23 -10.20 -3.28
C TYR A 5 1.83 -8.76 -2.96
N TYR A 6 2.76 -7.81 -3.07
CA TYR A 6 2.47 -6.38 -2.85
C TYR A 6 1.50 -5.79 -3.89
N GLU A 7 1.37 -6.42 -5.07
CA GLU A 7 0.40 -6.01 -6.09
C GLU A 7 -1.06 -6.20 -5.62
N ASN A 8 -1.28 -7.02 -4.58
CA ASN A 8 -2.61 -7.25 -4.01
C ASN A 8 -3.04 -6.21 -2.97
N TYR A 9 -2.19 -5.26 -2.60
CA TYR A 9 -2.59 -4.20 -1.67
C TYR A 9 -3.65 -3.29 -2.29
N VAL A 10 -4.67 -2.98 -1.52
CA VAL A 10 -5.50 -1.79 -1.73
C VAL A 10 -4.71 -0.60 -1.20
N ALA A 11 -4.06 0.13 -2.11
CA ALA A 11 -3.22 1.27 -1.82
C ALA A 11 -3.89 2.58 -2.24
N LYS A 12 -3.78 3.61 -1.40
CA LYS A 12 -4.24 4.98 -1.70
C LYS A 12 -3.07 5.93 -1.80
N ARG A 13 -3.01 6.68 -2.89
CA ARG A 13 -1.94 7.65 -3.11
C ARG A 13 -2.00 8.79 -2.09
N ILE A 14 -0.84 9.14 -1.52
CA ILE A 14 -0.68 10.38 -0.76
C ILE A 14 -0.58 11.56 -1.75
N PRO A 15 -1.47 12.56 -1.69
CA PRO A 15 -1.48 13.67 -2.64
C PRO A 15 -0.12 14.39 -2.74
N GLY A 16 0.33 14.61 -3.97
CA GLY A 16 1.58 15.33 -4.25
C GLY A 16 2.86 14.62 -3.75
N LYS A 17 2.81 13.31 -3.51
CA LYS A 17 3.96 12.50 -3.09
C LYS A 17 4.08 11.22 -3.92
N GLN A 18 5.29 10.66 -3.96
CA GLN A 18 5.56 9.29 -4.38
C GLN A 18 5.43 8.38 -3.16
N ALA A 19 4.22 8.28 -2.63
CA ALA A 19 3.94 7.50 -1.45
C ALA A 19 2.48 7.05 -1.45
N VAL A 20 2.22 5.95 -0.76
CA VAL A 20 0.87 5.39 -0.58
C VAL A 20 0.62 5.07 0.89
N VAL A 21 -0.65 5.14 1.27
CA VAL A 21 -1.17 4.56 2.50
C VAL A 21 -1.85 3.24 2.16
N VAL A 22 -1.57 2.21 2.97
CA VAL A 22 -2.26 0.92 2.94
C VAL A 22 -2.98 0.78 4.28
N MET A 23 -4.29 1.02 4.28
CA MET A 23 -5.10 0.99 5.50
C MET A 23 -5.44 -0.45 5.87
N ALA A 24 -5.32 -0.81 7.14
CA ALA A 24 -5.62 -2.16 7.61
C ALA A 24 -7.07 -2.57 7.36
N CYS A 25 -8.01 -1.64 7.58
CA CYS A 25 -9.44 -1.85 7.32
C CYS A 25 -9.79 -2.13 5.85
N GLU A 26 -8.91 -1.80 4.89
CA GLU A 26 -9.10 -2.06 3.45
C GLU A 26 -8.27 -3.24 2.95
N ASN A 27 -7.44 -3.83 3.81
CA ASN A 27 -6.46 -4.86 3.46
C ASN A 27 -6.56 -6.10 4.34
N GLN A 28 -7.75 -6.40 4.88
CA GLN A 28 -8.02 -7.59 5.71
C GLN A 28 -7.81 -8.91 4.96
N HIS A 29 -7.77 -8.90 3.62
CA HIS A 29 -7.44 -10.04 2.79
C HIS A 29 -5.93 -10.35 2.73
N MET A 30 -5.09 -9.41 3.16
CA MET A 30 -3.65 -9.62 3.28
C MET A 30 -3.35 -10.37 4.58
N GLY A 31 -2.30 -11.21 4.58
CA GLY A 31 -1.88 -11.93 5.79
C GLY A 31 -1.47 -10.98 6.91
N GLU A 32 -1.62 -11.42 8.16
CA GLU A 32 -1.36 -10.59 9.35
C GLU A 32 0.08 -10.05 9.44
N GLU A 33 1.07 -10.76 8.87
CA GLU A 33 2.47 -10.28 8.82
C GLU A 33 2.70 -9.14 7.80
N MET A 34 1.72 -8.87 6.94
CA MET A 34 1.83 -7.93 5.83
C MET A 34 1.13 -6.59 6.13
N ILE A 35 0.31 -6.51 7.18
CA ILE A 35 -0.47 -5.31 7.51
C ILE A 35 -0.45 -5.07 9.02
N LEU A 36 -0.39 -3.80 9.42
CA LEU A 36 -0.43 -3.39 10.83
C LEU A 36 -1.54 -2.37 11.03
N GLU A 37 -2.16 -2.36 12.21
CA GLU A 37 -3.11 -1.32 12.60
C GLU A 37 -2.39 -0.01 12.98
N PRO A 38 -2.86 1.17 12.51
CA PRO A 38 -4.02 1.40 11.65
C PRO A 38 -3.75 1.23 10.14
N GLY A 39 -2.49 1.14 9.76
CA GLY A 39 -2.05 0.94 8.39
C GLY A 39 -0.55 1.11 8.24
N LEU A 40 -0.10 1.05 6.98
CA LEU A 40 1.29 1.25 6.60
C LEU A 40 1.41 2.46 5.66
N VAL A 41 2.53 3.17 5.75
CA VAL A 41 2.93 4.17 4.75
C VAL A 41 4.15 3.63 4.02
N MET A 42 4.08 3.57 2.70
CA MET A 42 5.21 3.21 1.84
C MET A 42 5.62 4.42 1.01
N ILE A 43 6.91 4.76 1.05
CA ILE A 43 7.51 5.89 0.33
C ILE A 43 8.41 5.33 -0.77
N PHE A 44 8.30 5.90 -1.97
CA PHE A 44 9.02 5.49 -3.16
C PHE A 44 9.75 6.68 -3.77
N ALA A 45 10.80 6.39 -4.54
CA ALA A 45 11.46 7.42 -5.35
C ALA A 45 10.63 7.78 -6.60
N HIS A 46 9.93 6.81 -7.19
CA HIS A 46 9.09 6.92 -8.38
C HIS A 46 8.14 5.70 -8.47
N GLY A 47 7.23 5.71 -9.45
CA GLY A 47 6.38 4.55 -9.79
C GLY A 47 5.01 4.49 -9.10
N VAL A 48 4.63 5.51 -8.32
CA VAL A 48 3.25 5.66 -7.82
C VAL A 48 2.43 6.44 -8.84
N GLU A 49 1.51 5.73 -9.50
CA GLU A 49 0.62 6.26 -10.53
C GLU A 49 -0.83 6.38 -10.02
N VAL A 50 -1.60 7.31 -10.60
CA VAL A 50 -3.04 7.43 -10.35
C VAL A 50 -3.76 6.69 -11.47
N ILE A 51 -4.53 5.66 -11.12
CA ILE A 51 -5.46 5.02 -12.05
C ILE A 51 -6.76 5.83 -11.97
N LEU A 52 -7.18 6.39 -13.11
CA LEU A 52 -8.44 7.13 -13.27
C LEU A 52 -9.63 6.19 -13.53
#